data_AF-E3LMZ1-F1
#
_entry.id   AF-E3LMZ1-F1
#
_cell.length_a   1.000
_cell.length_b   1.000
_cell.length_c   1.000
_cell.angle_alpha   90.00
_cell.angle_beta   90.00
_cell.angle_gamma   90.00
#
_symmetry.space_group_name_H-M   'P 1'
#
loop_
_entity.id
_entity.type
_entity.pdbx_description
1 polymer ?
#
loop_
_entity_poly.entity_id
_entity_poly.type
_entity_poly.pdbx_seq_one_letter_code
_entity_poly.pdbx_strand_id
1 'polypeptide(L)' 'MVSAVLLAVSCDAFAFGQEDTNNDRITVEWANTPDGAAKQFRREWFQGDGMVRRKNLPIEYNP' A
#
# COMPACT_ATOMS: atom_id res chain seq x y z
N MET A 1 -5.96 -8.19 20.59
CA MET A 1 -5.70 -9.15 19.49
C MET A 1 -5.15 -8.36 18.33
N VAL A 2 -3.90 -8.62 17.91
CA VAL A 2 -3.33 -7.98 16.71
C VAL A 2 -3.70 -8.86 15.52
N SER A 3 -4.28 -8.28 14.48
CA SER A 3 -4.52 -8.96 13.20
C SER A 3 -3.43 -8.54 12.22
N ALA A 4 -2.86 -9.48 11.48
CA ALA A 4 -1.82 -9.23 10.49
C ALA A 4 -2.23 -9.82 9.14
N VAL A 5 -1.69 -9.23 8.07
CA VAL A 5 -1.80 -9.74 6.70
C VAL A 5 -0.39 -9.75 6.10
N LEU A 6 -0.08 -10.78 5.30
CA LEU A 6 1.15 -10.86 4.52
C LEU A 6 0.82 -10.54 3.06
N LEU A 7 1.53 -9.58 2.48
CA LEU A 7 1.40 -9.21 1.08
C LEU A 7 2.62 -9.73 0.30
N ALA A 8 2.38 -10.34 -0.86
CA ALA A 8 3.43 -10.67 -1.81
C ALA A 8 3.63 -9.51 -2.78
N VAL A 9 4.88 -9.09 -2.97
CA VAL A 9 5.28 -8.07 -3.94
C VAL A 9 6.18 -8.75 -4.95
N SER A 10 5.79 -8.72 -6.23
CA SER A 10 6.59 -9.21 -7.35
C SER A 10 7.27 -8.05 -8.07
N CYS A 11 8.43 -8.32 -8.66
CA CYS A 11 9.16 -7.39 -9.52
C CYS A 11 9.46 -8.11 -10.83
N ASP A 12 8.97 -7.57 -11.94
CA ASP A 12 9.22 -8.13 -13.27
C ASP A 12 10.66 -7.90 -13.70
N ALA A 13 11.17 -8.74 -14.61
CA ALA A 13 12.52 -8.56 -15.14
C ALA A 13 12.61 -7.28 -15.98
N PHE A 14 13.65 -6.48 -15.75
CA PHE A 14 13.83 -5.17 -16.37
C PHE A 14 15.33 -4.82 -16.49
N ALA A 15 15.67 -3.80 -17.28
CA ALA A 15 17.05 -3.43 -17.54
C ALA A 15 17.53 -2.35 -16.55
N PHE A 16 18.01 -2.77 -15.37
CA PHE A 16 18.36 -1.88 -14.24
C PHE A 16 19.17 -0.62 -14.62
N GLY A 17 20.18 -0.73 -15.49
CA GLY A 17 21.03 0.40 -15.89
C GLY A 17 20.43 1.32 -16.97
N GLN A 18 19.23 1.03 -17.46
CA GLN A 18 18.55 1.78 -18.53
C GLN A 18 17.23 2.43 -18.07
N GLU A 19 16.80 2.12 -16.84
CA GLU A 19 15.52 2.55 -16.28
C GLU A 19 15.75 3.39 -15.02
N ASP A 20 14.81 4.27 -14.70
CA ASP A 20 14.85 5.07 -13.47
C ASP A 20 14.24 4.28 -12.31
N THR A 21 15.10 3.81 -11.41
CA THR A 21 14.71 2.99 -10.26
C THR A 21 14.58 3.79 -8.96
N ASN A 22 14.79 5.11 -9.00
CA ASN A 22 14.88 5.92 -7.77
C ASN A 22 13.51 6.37 -7.24
N ASN A 23 12.45 6.20 -8.02
CA ASN A 23 11.13 6.75 -7.75
C ASN A 23 10.10 5.69 -7.29
N ASP A 24 10.50 4.42 -7.24
CA ASP A 24 9.62 3.32 -6.89
C ASP A 24 9.32 3.28 -5.39
N ARG A 25 8.04 3.08 -5.08
CA ARG A 25 7.54 2.97 -3.70
C ARG A 25 6.26 2.16 -3.65
N ILE A 26 6.08 1.41 -2.57
CA ILE A 26 4.78 0.87 -2.19
C ILE A 26 4.11 1.87 -1.27
N THR A 27 2.83 2.17 -1.52
CA THR A 27 2.02 3.02 -0.66
C THR A 27 0.95 2.17 0.01
N VAL A 28 0.94 2.14 1.34
CA VAL A 28 -0.13 1.53 2.13
C VAL A 28 -1.01 2.66 2.67
N GLU A 29 -2.27 2.66 2.29
CA GLU A 29 -3.27 3.58 2.81
C GLU A 29 -4.27 2.82 3.67
N TRP A 30 -4.68 3.43 4.79
CA TRP A 30 -5.68 2.85 5.67
C TRP A 30 -6.54 3.91 6.33
N ALA A 31 -7.78 3.53 6.62
CA ALA A 31 -8.75 4.30 7.37
C ALA A 31 -9.43 3.38 8.39
N ASN A 32 -9.99 3.96 9.45
CA ASN A 32 -10.85 3.20 10.34
C ASN A 32 -12.13 2.81 9.59
N THR A 33 -12.59 1.57 9.76
CA THR A 33 -13.87 1.14 9.21
C THR A 33 -15.02 1.82 9.95
N PRO A 34 -16.11 2.21 9.27
CA PRO A 34 -17.32 2.69 9.95
C PRO A 34 -17.88 1.65 10.93
N ASP A 35 -18.60 2.12 11.94
CA ASP A 35 -19.24 1.24 12.90
C ASP A 35 -20.25 0.28 12.22
N GLY A 36 -20.21 -0.99 12.59
CA GLY A 36 -21.09 -2.02 12.02
C GLY A 36 -20.74 -2.42 10.58
N ALA A 37 -19.63 -1.93 10.01
CA ALA A 37 -19.17 -2.35 8.70
C ALA A 37 -18.90 -3.87 8.64
N ALA A 38 -19.29 -4.50 7.54
CA ALA A 38 -18.92 -5.88 7.25
C ALA A 38 -17.41 -6.00 7.05
N LYS A 39 -16.86 -7.22 7.23
CA LYS A 39 -15.45 -7.55 6.92
C LYS A 39 -15.21 -7.65 5.41
N GLN A 40 -15.48 -6.57 4.69
CA GLN A 40 -15.29 -6.44 3.26
C GLN A 40 -14.83 -5.02 2.97
N PHE A 41 -13.72 -4.88 2.24
CA PHE A 41 -13.20 -3.59 1.83
C PHE A 41 -14.22 -2.81 0.98
N ARG A 42 -14.36 -1.52 1.27
CA ARG A 42 -15.19 -0.57 0.50
C ARG A 42 -14.37 0.68 0.22
N ARG A 43 -14.28 1.08 -1.05
CA ARG A 43 -13.46 2.22 -1.48
C ARG A 43 -14.01 3.54 -0.96
N GLU A 44 -15.31 3.60 -0.71
CA GLU A 44 -16.03 4.79 -0.24
C GLU A 44 -15.54 5.25 1.14
N TRP A 45 -14.95 4.35 1.94
CA TRP A 45 -14.36 4.69 3.24
C TRP A 45 -13.19 5.67 3.15
N PHE A 46 -12.61 5.84 1.96
CA PHE A 46 -11.51 6.77 1.69
C PHE A 46 -11.97 8.10 1.08
N GLN A 47 -13.29 8.28 0.86
CA GLN A 47 -13.85 9.46 0.18
C GLN A 47 -14.66 10.37 1.12
N GLY A 48 -15.08 9.87 2.27
CA GLY A 48 -15.80 10.66 3.28
C GLY A 48 -14.88 11.48 4.17
N ASP A 49 -15.45 12.10 5.21
CA ASP A 49 -14.75 12.99 6.16
C ASP A 49 -13.81 12.25 7.14
N GLY A 50 -13.65 10.93 6.98
CA GLY A 50 -12.81 10.11 7.84
C GLY A 50 -11.32 10.38 7.62
N MET A 51 -10.51 10.18 8.67
CA MET A 51 -9.05 10.31 8.55
C MET A 51 -8.46 9.11 7.81
N VAL A 52 -7.90 9.39 6.63
CA VAL A 52 -7.05 8.45 5.89
C VAL A 52 -5.59 8.66 6.31
N ARG A 53 -4.91 7.57 6.65
CA ARG A 53 -3.47 7.55 6.91
C ARG A 53 -2.75 6.82 5.78
N ARG A 54 -1.49 7.19 5.57
CA ARG A 54 -0.65 6.66 4.50
C ARG A 54 0.75 6.39 5.04
N LYS A 55 1.37 5.32 4.56
CA LYS A 55 2.80 5.02 4.73
C LYS A 55 3.40 4.65 3.38
N ASN A 56 4.50 5.32 3.04
CA ASN A 56 5.31 4.97 1.89
C ASN A 56 6.43 4.02 2.35
N LEU A 57 6.66 2.97 1.58
CA LEU A 57 7.79 2.07 1.70
C LEU A 57 8.63 2.27 0.42
N PRO A 58 9.78 2.97 0.50
CA PRO A 58 10.63 3.14 -0.67
C PRO A 58 11.17 1.78 -1.12
N ILE A 59 11.29 1.61 -2.44
CA ILE A 59 11.97 0.44 -3.01
C ILE A 59 13.43 0.78 -3.20
N GLU A 60 14.30 -0.10 -2.75
CA GLU A 60 15.72 -0.05 -3.03
C GLU A 60 16.09 -1.26 -3.87
N TYR A 61 16.83 -1.01 -4.94
CA TYR A 61 17.39 -2.03 -5.80
C TYR A 61 18.87 -2.19 -5.46
N ASN A 62 19.27 -3.40 -5.09
CA ASN A 62 20.65 -3.74 -4.77
C ASN A 62 21.26 -4.57 -5.92
N PRO A 63 21.94 -3.93 -6.90
CA PRO A 63 22.51 -4.59 -8.07
C PRO A 63 23.74 -5.46 -7.77
#